data_AF-A0A7V5SHL7-F1
#
_entry.id   AF-A0A7V5SHL7-F1
#
_cell.length_a   1.000
_cell.length_b   1.000
_cell.length_c   1.000
_cell.angle_alpha   90.00
_cell.angle_beta   90.00
_cell.angle_gamma   90.00
#
_symmetry.space_group_name_H-M   'P 1'
#
loop_
_entity.id
_entity.type
_entity.pdbx_description
1 polymer ?
#
loop_
_entity_poly.entity_id
_entity_poly.type
_entity_poly.pdbx_seq_one_letter_code
_entity_poly.pdbx_strand_id
1 'polypeptide(L)' 'MRVVMLTYHFLPRIGGVEIATHQLATALVRLGVEVSVVAPQGPSGAQPLYRLIPLPRWRGVPRAWRAWAMLARLRR' A
#
# COMPACT_ATOMS: atom_id res chain seq x y z
N MET A 1 11.37 -1.92 24.21
CA MET A 1 10.63 -0.70 23.80
C MET A 1 9.33 -1.14 23.13
N ARG A 2 8.21 -0.43 23.37
CA ARG A 2 6.90 -0.76 22.79
C ARG A 2 6.42 0.36 21.88
N VAL A 3 5.90 0.02 20.70
CA VAL A 3 5.41 0.98 19.71
C VAL A 3 3.99 0.60 19.30
N VAL A 4 3.10 1.59 19.27
CA VAL A 4 1.74 1.44 18.74
C VAL A 4 1.64 2.17 17.42
N MET A 5 1.26 1.46 16.37
CA MET A 5 1.03 2.01 15.03
C MET A 5 -0.47 2.15 14.80
N LEU A 6 -0.92 3.40 14.63
CA LEU A 6 -2.30 3.72 14.27
C LEU A 6 -2.39 3.91 12.75
N THR A 7 -3.23 3.12 12.10
CA THR A 7 -3.43 3.21 10.65
C THR A 7 -4.89 2.96 10.28
N TYR A 8 -5.38 3.63 9.25
CA TYR A 8 -6.67 3.30 8.62
C TYR A 8 -6.56 2.09 7.67
N HIS A 9 -5.32 1.72 7.32
CA HIS A 9 -4.99 0.82 6.24
C HIS A 9 -3.97 -0.22 6.72
N PHE A 10 -4.43 -1.46 6.91
CA PHE A 10 -3.59 -2.62 7.18
C PHE A 10 -4.11 -3.83 6.41
N LEU A 11 -3.27 -4.85 6.23
CA LEU A 11 -3.59 -6.08 5.48
C LEU A 11 -4.96 -6.66 5.92
N PRO A 12 -5.75 -7.25 5.00
CA PRO A 12 -5.35 -7.78 3.68
C PRO A 12 -5.61 -6.85 2.48
N ARG A 13 -5.98 -5.57 2.67
CA ARG A 13 -6.19 -4.64 1.54
C ARG A 13 -4.85 -4.43 0.81
N ILE A 14 -4.81 -4.63 -0.51
CA ILE A 14 -3.59 -4.49 -1.32
C ILE A 14 -3.52 -3.06 -1.85
N GLY A 15 -2.86 -2.19 -1.10
CA GLY A 15 -2.49 -0.83 -1.49
C GLY A 15 -1.08 -0.48 -1.03
N GLY A 16 -0.56 0.65 -1.50
CA GLY A 16 0.82 1.06 -1.19
C GLY A 16 1.04 1.34 0.30
N VAL A 17 0.03 1.89 0.97
CA VAL A 17 0.08 2.23 2.40
C VAL A 17 0.07 0.96 3.25
N GLU A 18 -0.77 -0.01 2.93
CA GLU A 18 -0.86 -1.28 3.64
C GLU A 18 0.47 -2.05 3.59
N ILE A 19 1.10 -2.10 2.40
CA ILE A 19 2.39 -2.77 2.21
C ILE A 19 3.48 -2.05 3.00
N ALA A 20 3.55 -0.71 2.92
CA ALA A 20 4.55 0.07 3.65
C ALA A 20 4.39 -0.10 5.17
N THR A 21 3.16 -0.06 5.67
CA THR A 21 2.85 -0.22 7.09
C THR A 21 3.23 -1.61 7.60
N HIS A 22 2.95 -2.65 6.79
CA HIS A 22 3.36 -4.01 7.09
C HIS A 22 4.89 -4.16 7.12
N GLN A 23 5.58 -3.68 6.08
CA GLN A 23 7.05 -3.74 6.00
C GLN A 23 7.72 -3.03 7.17
N LEU A 24 7.22 -1.85 7.56
CA LEU A 24 7.71 -1.11 8.71
C LEU A 24 7.52 -1.89 10.02
N ALA A 25 6.30 -2.39 10.26
CA ALA A 25 6.01 -3.18 11.45
C ALA A 25 6.91 -4.43 11.53
N THR A 26 7.11 -5.14 10.42
CA THR A 26 8.00 -6.30 10.36
C THR A 26 9.46 -5.93 10.63
N ALA A 27 9.94 -4.81 10.09
CA ALA A 27 11.32 -4.36 10.33
C ALA A 27 11.55 -4.03 11.81
N LEU A 28 10.59 -3.35 12.45
CA LEU A 28 10.64 -3.03 13.88
C LEU A 28 10.63 -4.30 14.75
N VAL A 29 9.78 -5.27 14.43
CA VAL A 29 9.76 -6.57 15.13
C VAL A 29 11.10 -7.29 15.00
N ARG A 30 11.72 -7.28 13.81
CA ARG A 30 13.05 -7.88 13.59
C ARG A 30 14.16 -7.22 14.41
N LEU A 31 13.99 -5.96 14.79
CA LEU A 31 14.90 -5.23 15.68
C LEU A 31 14.59 -5.47 17.17
N GLY A 32 13.66 -6.37 17.51
CA GLY A 32 13.28 -6.68 18.89
C GLY A 32 12.32 -5.68 19.51
N VAL A 33 11.66 -4.84 18.71
CA VAL A 33 10.64 -3.89 19.18
C VAL A 33 9.29 -4.60 19.23
N GLU A 34 8.59 -4.48 20.37
CA GLU A 34 7.19 -4.91 20.45
C GLU A 34 6.31 -3.90 19.70
N VAL A 35 5.63 -4.37 18.66
CA VAL A 35 4.76 -3.55 17.82
C VAL A 35 3.32 -4.02 17.91
N SER A 36 2.41 -3.10 18.21
CA SER A 36 0.96 -3.32 18.10
C SER A 36 0.40 -2.44 16.99
N VAL A 37 -0.30 -3.04 16.03
CA VAL A 37 -0.97 -2.30 14.96
C VAL A 37 -2.46 -2.22 15.27
N VAL A 38 -2.98 -1.01 15.32
CA VAL A 38 -4.41 -0.74 15.52
C VAL A 38 -4.95 -0.19 14.21
N ALA A 39 -5.91 -0.91 13.65
CA ALA A 39 -6.60 -0.53 12.43
C ALA A 39 -8.11 -0.77 12.57
N PRO A 40 -8.95 0.01 11.87
CA PRO A 40 -10.38 -0.24 11.82
C PRO A 40 -10.65 -1.66 11.34
N GLN A 41 -11.49 -2.40 12.07
CA GLN A 41 -11.94 -3.72 11.67
C GLN A 41 -12.89 -3.56 10.47
N GLY A 42 -12.37 -3.76 9.25
CA GLY A 42 -13.20 -3.79 8.05
C GLY A 42 -14.10 -5.04 8.05
N PRO A 43 -15.24 -5.02 7.33
CA PRO A 43 -16.07 -6.22 7.19
C PRO A 43 -15.22 -7.35 6.60
N SER A 44 -15.13 -8.46 7.34
CA SER A 44 -14.44 -9.67 6.88
C SER A 44 -15.12 -10.15 5.60
N GLY A 45 -14.41 -10.16 4.47
CA GLY A 45 -14.97 -10.55 3.17
C GLY A 45 -15.47 -9.40 2.28
N ALA A 46 -15.30 -8.13 2.67
CA ALA A 46 -15.53 -7.02 1.75
C ALA A 46 -14.53 -7.10 0.59
N GLN A 47 -15.02 -7.47 -0.61
CA GLN A 47 -14.22 -7.38 -1.82
C GLN A 47 -13.71 -5.95 -1.95
N PRO A 48 -12.42 -5.76 -2.22
CA PRO A 48 -11.89 -4.42 -2.41
C PRO A 48 -12.61 -3.74 -3.57
N LEU A 49 -13.28 -2.62 -3.31
CA LEU A 49 -13.81 -1.69 -4.33
C LEU A 49 -12.70 -0.94 -5.08
N TYR A 50 -11.46 -1.43 -5.05
CA TYR A 50 -10.38 -0.88 -5.84
C TYR A 50 -10.10 -1.80 -7.04
N ARG A 51 -9.98 -1.19 -8.21
CA ARG A 51 -9.49 -1.87 -9.40
C ARG A 51 -7.97 -1.87 -9.33
N LEU A 52 -7.34 -3.04 -9.21
CA LEU A 52 -5.90 -3.16 -9.44
C LEU A 52 -5.62 -2.79 -10.90
N ILE A 53 -5.12 -1.58 -11.13
CA ILE A 53 -4.67 -1.15 -12.45
C ILE A 53 -3.20 -1.58 -12.55
N PRO A 54 -2.87 -2.62 -13.32
CA PRO A 54 -1.47 -2.99 -13.51
C PRO A 54 -0.73 -1.81 -14.12
N LEU A 55 0.30 -1.34 -13.41
CA LEU A 55 1.18 -0.32 -13.95
C LEU A 55 1.85 -0.92 -15.19
N PRO A 56 1.85 -0.23 -16.34
CA PRO A 56 2.51 -0.75 -17.52
C PRO A 56 4.00 -0.97 -17.21
N ARG A 57 4.60 -2.01 -17.79
CA ARG A 57 6.03 -2.28 -17.62
C ARG A 57 6.86 -1.37 -18.53
N TRP A 58 6.98 -0.08 -18.18
CA TRP A 58 7.81 0.85 -18.97
C TRP A 58 9.30 0.78 -18.59
N ARG A 59 9.93 -0.37 -18.78
CA ARG A 59 11.40 -0.40 -18.81
C ARG A 59 11.86 0.31 -20.10
N GLY A 60 12.74 1.30 -19.97
CA GLY A 60 13.33 2.01 -21.11
C GLY A 60 12.56 3.23 -21.65
N VAL A 61 11.38 3.57 -21.11
CA VAL A 61 10.61 4.74 -21.60
C VAL A 61 10.95 6.00 -20.78
N PRO A 62 11.21 7.16 -21.43
CA PRO A 62 11.48 8.42 -20.75
C PRO A 62 10.36 8.84 -19.79
N ARG A 63 10.73 9.35 -18.60
CA ARG A 63 9.78 9.71 -17.52
C ARG A 63 8.66 10.66 -17.98
N ALA A 64 8.97 11.62 -18.85
CA ALA A 64 7.98 12.56 -19.37
C ALA A 64 6.85 11.83 -20.12
N TRP A 65 7.21 10.86 -20.98
CA TRP A 65 6.24 10.08 -21.76
C TRP A 65 5.39 9.17 -20.87
N ARG A 66 5.97 8.68 -19.75
CA ARG A 66 5.26 7.92 -18.72
C ARG A 66 4.17 8.74 -18.04
N ALA A 67 4.51 9.98 -17.64
CA ALA A 67 3.57 10.89 -17.00
C ALA A 67 2.41 11.26 -17.93
N TRP A 68 2.73 11.58 -19.20
CA TRP A 68 1.71 11.93 -20.20
C TRP A 68 0.71 10.82 -20.47
N ALA A 69 1.15 9.57 -20.71
CA ALA A 69 0.18 8.50 -20.96
C ALA A 69 -0.54 8.02 -19.69
N MET A 70 0.01 8.23 -18.49
CA MET A 70 -0.73 8.02 -17.24
C MET A 70 -1.85 9.06 -17.07
N LEU A 71 -1.57 10.34 -17.35
CA LEU A 71 -2.58 11.41 -17.34
C LEU A 71 -3.69 11.19 -18.39
N ALA A 72 -3.32 10.75 -19.60
CA ALA A 72 -4.29 10.42 -20.64
C ALA A 72 -5.24 9.27 -20.23
N ARG A 73 -4.75 8.32 -19.41
CA ARG A 73 -5.54 7.19 -18.92
C ARG A 73 -6.50 7.54 -17.79
N LEU A 74 -6.20 8.58 -17.01
CA LEU A 74 -7.05 9.06 -15.92
C LEU A 74 -8.20 9.95 -16.39
N ARG A 75 -8.16 10.43 -17.64
CA ARG A 75 -9.21 11.26 -18.26
C ARG A 75 -10.32 10.45 -18.97
N ARG A 76 -10.26 9.11 -18.95
CA ARG A 76 -11.30 8.21 -19.44
C ARG A 76 -11.90 7.43 -18.29
#